data_AF-A0A1V0UNU5-F1
#
_entry.id   AF-A0A1V0UNU5-F1
#
_cell.length_a   1.000
_cell.length_b   1.000
_cell.length_c   1.000
_cell.angle_alpha   90.00
_cell.angle_beta   90.00
_cell.angle_gamma   90.00
#
_symmetry.space_group_name_H-M   'P 1'
#
loop_
_entity.id
_entity.type
_entity.pdbx_description
1 polymer ?
#
loop_
_entity_poly.entity_id
_entity_poly.type
_entity_poly.pdbx_seq_one_letter_code
_entity_poly.pdbx_strand_id
1 'polypeptide(L)' 'MAGGKNAAKSFFDQMSAGATTIEQKGKVTIANMPDGQRIVYRSTSSSDGTPVVEIHGIGKFKSQKIHFED' A
#
# COMPACT_ATOMS: atom_id res chain seq x y z
N MET A 1 6.63 -18.24 2.98
CA MET A 1 6.57 -16.88 2.42
C MET A 1 5.93 -15.92 3.40
N ALA A 2 6.68 -15.54 4.44
CA ALA A 2 6.28 -14.54 5.44
C ALA A 2 7.09 -13.24 5.28
N GLY A 3 8.26 -13.27 4.61
CA GLY A 3 9.15 -12.13 4.43
C GLY A 3 8.50 -11.03 3.59
N GLY A 4 8.05 -11.36 2.37
CA GLY A 4 7.36 -10.40 1.49
C GLY A 4 6.14 -9.72 2.13
N LYS A 5 5.34 -10.45 2.94
CA LYS A 5 4.19 -9.87 3.67
C LYS A 5 4.62 -8.87 4.74
N ASN A 6 5.64 -9.23 5.51
CA ASN A 6 6.18 -8.36 6.56
C ASN A 6 6.84 -7.12 5.96
N ALA A 7 7.58 -7.28 4.85
CA ALA A 7 8.20 -6.18 4.12
C ALA A 7 7.16 -5.21 3.54
N ALA A 8 6.14 -5.74 2.84
CA ALA A 8 5.05 -4.91 2.30
C ALA A 8 4.30 -4.15 3.40
N LYS A 9 4.01 -4.83 4.52
CA LYS A 9 3.34 -4.19 5.65
C LYS A 9 4.22 -3.12 6.31
N SER A 10 5.50 -3.40 6.54
CA SER A 10 6.42 -2.41 7.10
C SER A 10 6.57 -1.19 6.18
N PHE A 11 6.68 -1.41 4.87
CA PHE A 11 6.73 -0.32 3.90
C PHE A 11 5.45 0.51 3.90
N PHE A 12 4.27 -0.12 3.94
CA PHE A 12 3.01 0.59 4.09
C PHE A 12 2.97 1.41 5.37
N ASP A 13 3.35 0.83 6.51
CA ASP A 13 3.32 1.50 7.82
C ASP A 13 4.25 2.74 7.84
N GLN A 14 5.41 2.67 7.17
CA GLN A 14 6.32 3.80 7.01
C GLN A 14 5.74 4.88 6.09
N MET A 15 5.20 4.50 4.92
CA MET A 15 4.67 5.44 3.94
C MET A 15 3.36 6.10 4.37
N SER A 16 2.57 5.43 5.21
CA SER A 16 1.32 5.94 5.75
C SER A 16 1.49 6.69 7.07
N ALA A 17 2.73 6.89 7.54
CA ALA A 17 3.00 7.68 8.73
C ALA A 17 2.49 9.12 8.54
N GLY A 18 1.58 9.56 9.40
CA GLY A 18 0.94 10.87 9.30
C GLY A 18 -0.30 10.90 8.38
N ALA A 19 -0.83 9.74 7.98
CA ALA A 19 -2.11 9.66 7.28
C ALA A 19 -3.23 10.30 8.11
N THR A 20 -4.09 11.08 7.45
CA THR A 20 -5.27 11.68 8.06
C THR A 20 -6.30 10.63 8.42
N THR A 21 -6.45 9.62 7.55
CA THR A 21 -7.37 8.48 7.78
C THR A 21 -6.75 7.18 7.30
N ILE A 22 -7.05 6.10 8.03
CA ILE A 22 -6.70 4.74 7.64
C ILE A 22 -8.00 3.91 7.65
N GLU A 23 -8.33 3.34 6.50
CA GLU A 23 -9.49 2.48 6.30
C GLU A 23 -9.06 1.05 6.01
N GLN A 24 -9.74 0.06 6.61
CA GLN A 24 -9.55 -1.34 6.29
C GLN A 24 -10.81 -1.92 5.64
N LYS A 25 -10.66 -2.52 4.46
CA LYS A 25 -11.74 -3.15 3.68
C LYS A 25 -11.30 -4.55 3.27
N GLY A 26 -11.61 -5.52 4.12
CA GLY A 26 -11.21 -6.92 3.93
C GLY A 26 -9.68 -7.07 3.91
N LYS A 27 -9.14 -7.50 2.76
CA LYS A 27 -7.68 -7.71 2.56
C LYS A 27 -6.91 -6.46 2.14
N VAL A 28 -7.60 -5.32 2.07
CA VAL A 28 -7.05 -4.04 1.60
C VAL A 28 -7.04 -3.05 2.77
N THR A 29 -5.93 -2.35 2.94
CA THR A 29 -5.80 -1.21 3.86
C THR A 29 -5.46 0.02 3.04
N ILE A 30 -6.14 1.13 3.28
CA ILE A 30 -6.01 2.38 2.54
C ILE A 30 -5.66 3.48 3.53
N ALA A 31 -4.57 4.19 3.30
CA ALA A 31 -4.20 5.40 4.01
C ALA A 31 -4.38 6.61 3.09
N ASN A 32 -5.12 7.61 3.56
CA ASN A 32 -5.27 8.89 2.87
C ASN A 32 -4.38 9.93 3.55
N MET A 33 -3.46 10.49 2.78
CA MET A 33 -2.47 11.45 3.24
C MET A 33 -3.03 12.88 3.21
N PRO A 34 -2.51 13.80 4.05
CA PRO A 34 -2.99 15.19 4.10
C PRO A 34 -2.84 15.97 2.78
N ASP A 35 -1.89 15.59 1.94
CA ASP A 35 -1.64 16.18 0.63
C ASP A 35 -2.57 15.64 -0.47
N GLY A 36 -3.46 14.70 -0.14
CA GLY A 36 -4.37 14.03 -1.06
C GLY A 36 -3.79 12.77 -1.72
N GLN A 37 -2.54 12.39 -1.42
CA GLN A 37 -1.96 11.12 -1.84
C GLN A 37 -2.69 9.96 -1.15
N ARG A 38 -2.80 8.81 -1.83
CA ARG A 38 -3.39 7.59 -1.25
C ARG A 38 -2.42 6.42 -1.31
N ILE A 39 -2.11 5.84 -0.17
CA ILE A 39 -1.28 4.63 -0.07
C ILE A 39 -2.21 3.43 0.18
N VAL A 40 -2.07 2.37 -0.61
CA VAL A 40 -2.93 1.18 -0.53
C VAL A 40 -2.07 -0.05 -0.31
N TYR A 41 -2.31 -0.77 0.78
CA TYR A 41 -1.72 -2.09 1.00
C TYR A 41 -2.73 -3.18 0.66
N ARG A 42 -2.28 -4.22 -0.05
CA ARG A 42 -3.00 -5.47 -0.24
C ARG A 42 -2.15 -6.64 0.19
N SER A 43 -2.69 -7.47 1.08
CA SER A 43 -2.03 -8.69 1.55
C SER A 43 -1.85 -9.76 0.46
N THR A 44 -2.68 -9.74 -0.57
CA THR A 44 -2.61 -10.60 -1.76
C THR A 44 -3.15 -9.84 -2.98
N SER A 45 -2.30 -9.63 -3.98
CA SER A 45 -2.66 -9.11 -5.31
C SER A 45 -3.43 -10.15 -6.12
N SER A 46 -4.47 -9.72 -6.82
CA SER A 46 -5.29 -10.60 -7.67
C SER A 46 -4.58 -11.05 -8.96
N SER A 47 -3.47 -10.39 -9.33
CA SER A 47 -2.74 -10.67 -10.56
C SER A 47 -1.75 -11.83 -10.42
N ASP A 48 -1.07 -11.90 -9.27
CA ASP A 48 0.13 -12.71 -9.08
C ASP A 48 0.25 -13.29 -7.66
N GLY A 49 -0.73 -13.02 -6.78
CA GLY A 49 -0.79 -13.58 -5.43
C GLY A 49 0.17 -12.97 -4.40
N THR A 50 1.04 -12.04 -4.82
CA THR A 50 2.05 -11.41 -3.93
C THR A 50 1.47 -10.25 -3.12
N PRO A 51 2.04 -9.93 -1.95
CA PRO A 51 1.75 -8.69 -1.23
C PRO A 51 2.15 -7.47 -2.04
N VAL A 52 1.32 -6.42 -2.00
CA VAL A 52 1.51 -5.21 -2.80
C VAL A 52 1.27 -3.96 -1.98
N VAL A 53 2.06 -2.92 -2.28
CA VAL A 53 1.74 -1.54 -1.90
C VAL A 53 1.60 -0.68 -3.16
N GLU A 54 0.51 0.06 -3.25
CA GLU A 54 0.25 1.03 -4.31
C GLU A 54 0.34 2.44 -3.75
N ILE A 55 1.03 3.33 -4.47
CA ILE A 55 1.15 4.74 -4.15
C ILE A 55 0.42 5.50 -5.25
N HIS A 56 -0.72 6.09 -4.92
CA HIS A 56 -1.52 6.89 -5.84
C HIS A 56 -1.19 8.36 -5.61
N GLY A 57 -0.38 8.91 -6.52
CA GLY A 57 0.01 10.32 -6.51
C GLY A 57 -1.16 11.27 -6.79
N ILE A 58 -0.94 12.55 -6.53
CA ILE A 58 -1.88 13.62 -6.86
C ILE A 58 -1.61 14.19 -8.26
N GLY A 59 -2.67 14.58 -8.97
CA GLY A 59 -2.55 15.28 -10.26
C GLY A 59 -1.86 14.46 -11.35
N LYS A 60 -0.72 14.96 -11.86
CA LYS A 60 0.01 14.37 -13.00
C LYS A 60 0.97 13.24 -12.61
N PHE A 61 1.17 13.00 -11.31
CA PHE A 61 2.07 11.93 -10.87
C PHE A 61 1.40 10.58 -11.09
N LYS A 62 2.10 9.70 -11.83
CA LYS A 62 1.62 8.34 -12.07
C LYS A 62 1.56 7.55 -10.77
N SER A 63 0.55 6.70 -10.65
CA SER A 63 0.50 5.70 -9.59
C SER A 63 1.62 4.68 -9.76
N GLN A 64 2.16 4.22 -8.64
CA GLN A 64 3.16 3.15 -8.59
C GLN A 64 2.58 1.95 -7.85
N LYS A 65 2.91 0.75 -8.32
CA LYS A 65 2.52 -0.51 -7.69
C LYS A 65 3.79 -1.33 -7.46
N ILE A 66 4.07 -1.63 -6.21
CA ILE A 66 5.28 -2.33 -5.78
C ILE A 66 4.85 -3.72 -5.30
N HIS A 67 5.43 -4.74 -5.91
CA HIS A 67 5.23 -6.14 -5.56
C HIS A 67 6.36 -6.59 -4.64
N PHE A 68 6.02 -7.29 -3.57
CA PHE A 68 6.98 -7.77 -2.58
C PHE A 68 7.08 -9.29 -2.67
N GLU A 69 8.18 -9.76 -3.21
CA GLU A 69 8.53 -11.18 -3.31
C GLU A 69 9.49 -11.57 -2.17
N ASP A 70 9.65 -12.88 -1.91
CA ASP A 70 10.70 -13.41 -1.02
C ASP A 70 12.01 -13.56 -1.82
#